data_AF-A0A350API0-F1
#
_entry.id   AF-A0A350API0-F1
#
_cell.length_a   1.000
_cell.length_b   1.000
_cell.length_c   1.000
_cell.angle_alpha   90.00
_cell.angle_beta   90.00
_cell.angle_gamma   90.00
#
_symmetry.space_group_name_H-M   'P 1'
#
loop_
_entity.id
_entity.type
_entity.pdbx_description
1 polymer ?
#
loop_
_entity_poly.entity_id
_entity_poly.type
_entity_poly.pdbx_seq_one_letter_code
_entity_poly.pdbx_strand_id
1 'polypeptide(L)'
;MKKMEKIAHENGLFLILNVGMCLGMRRFAGEVLESFSEKMAQFPTDSAGAPGYIRVDSSAIKEKGYGSWDNFEEREMGGLFEKASYGFSSRTVFEGDLNEKIVIKRDGYEFLFHIREYERDSAHEFEIIKPEELDSVPEGEVLGRVAYLTIKPEAT
;
A
#
# COMPACT_ATOMS: atom_id res chain seq x y z
N MET A 1 -17.02 1.45 -22.72
CA MET A 1 -15.81 1.16 -21.93
C MET A 1 -16.14 1.51 -20.50
N LYS A 2 -16.09 0.50 -19.63
CA LYS A 2 -17.06 0.22 -18.55
C LYS A 2 -16.38 0.40 -17.20
N LYS A 3 -17.08 0.99 -16.22
CA LYS A 3 -16.80 1.07 -14.76
C LYS A 3 -15.46 0.48 -14.23
N MET A 4 -15.16 -0.80 -14.49
CA MET A 4 -13.86 -1.41 -14.17
C MET A 4 -12.64 -0.65 -14.69
N GLU A 5 -12.70 -0.07 -15.88
CA GLU A 5 -11.59 0.73 -16.43
C GLU A 5 -11.37 2.02 -15.63
N LYS A 6 -12.45 2.66 -15.17
CA LYS A 6 -12.38 3.82 -14.26
C LYS A 6 -11.74 3.41 -12.94
N ILE A 7 -12.20 2.31 -12.32
CA ILE A 7 -11.60 1.79 -11.09
C ILE A 7 -10.11 1.46 -11.28
N ALA A 8 -9.75 0.77 -12.36
CA ALA A 8 -8.35 0.41 -12.62
C ALA A 8 -7.46 1.64 -12.81
N HIS A 9 -7.95 2.70 -13.45
CA HIS A 9 -7.22 3.96 -13.58
C HIS A 9 -7.09 4.68 -12.22
N GLU A 10 -8.18 4.75 -11.45
CA GLU A 10 -8.17 5.37 -10.13
C GLU A 10 -7.33 4.60 -9.11
N ASN A 11 -7.25 3.27 -9.22
CA ASN A 11 -6.35 2.43 -8.42
C ASN A 11 -4.89 2.75 -8.74
N GLY A 12 -4.53 2.84 -10.02
CA GLY A 12 -3.20 3.25 -10.42
C GLY A 12 -2.84 4.64 -9.91
N LEU A 13 -3.78 5.57 -9.96
CA LEU A 13 -3.62 6.92 -9.42
C LEU A 13 -3.47 6.93 -7.90
N PHE A 14 -4.28 6.16 -7.18
CA PHE A 14 -4.17 6.00 -5.72
C PHE A 14 -2.78 5.48 -5.34
N LEU A 15 -2.33 4.40 -5.99
CA LEU A 15 -1.01 3.85 -5.75
C LEU A 15 0.08 4.89 -6.07
N ILE A 16 -0.02 5.63 -7.17
CA ILE A 16 0.98 6.65 -7.50
C ILE A 16 1.04 7.81 -6.51
N LEU A 17 -0.11 8.42 -6.26
CA LEU A 17 -0.16 9.63 -5.46
C LEU A 17 -0.01 9.31 -3.99
N ASN A 18 -0.84 8.43 -3.44
CA ASN A 18 -0.85 8.18 -2.01
C ASN A 18 0.30 7.30 -1.58
N VAL A 19 0.45 6.11 -2.17
CA VAL A 19 1.55 5.23 -1.75
C VAL A 19 2.90 5.85 -2.10
N GLY A 20 3.05 6.43 -3.29
CA GLY A 20 4.27 7.11 -3.70
C GLY A 20 4.65 8.29 -2.79
N MET A 21 3.70 9.14 -2.41
CA MET A 21 3.98 10.24 -1.49
C MET A 21 4.26 9.77 -0.06
N CYS A 22 3.49 8.80 0.45
CA CYS A 22 3.64 8.30 1.81
C CYS A 22 5.00 7.62 2.04
N LEU A 23 5.53 6.92 1.04
CA LEU A 23 6.84 6.26 1.13
C LEU A 23 7.99 7.20 1.53
N GLY A 24 7.94 8.47 1.15
CA GLY A 24 8.98 9.45 1.53
C GLY A 24 8.79 10.07 2.92
N MET A 25 7.70 9.76 3.62
CA MET A 25 7.33 10.44 4.85
C MET A 25 7.88 9.72 6.08
N ARG A 26 8.57 10.46 6.96
CA ARG A 26 9.07 9.91 8.25
C ARG A 26 7.97 9.29 9.11
N ARG A 27 6.75 9.86 9.08
CA ARG A 27 5.61 9.31 9.83
C ARG A 27 5.23 7.91 9.33
N PHE A 28 5.25 7.71 8.01
CA PHE A 28 4.95 6.40 7.41
C PHE A 28 5.97 5.34 7.83
N ALA A 29 7.26 5.69 7.81
CA ALA A 29 8.32 4.82 8.32
C ALA A 29 8.10 4.42 9.78
N GLY A 30 7.72 5.38 10.64
CA GLY A 30 7.37 5.11 12.04
C GLY A 30 6.22 4.12 12.19
N GLU A 31 5.15 4.29 11.42
CA GLU A 31 3.97 3.42 11.47
C GLU A 31 4.27 2.01 10.93
N VAL A 32 5.16 1.91 9.94
CA VAL A 32 5.69 0.62 9.52
C VAL A 32 6.47 -0.04 10.66
N LEU A 33 7.38 0.67 11.33
CA LEU A 33 8.13 0.16 12.48
C LEU A 33 7.20 -0.26 13.64
N GLU A 34 6.17 0.52 13.95
CA GLU A 34 5.14 0.19 14.95
C GLU A 34 4.33 -1.05 14.54
N SER A 35 4.04 -1.24 13.26
CA SER A 35 3.38 -2.47 12.79
C SER A 35 4.16 -3.73 13.18
N PHE A 36 5.47 -3.63 13.39
CA PHE A 36 6.26 -4.78 13.80
C PHE A 36 6.09 -5.13 15.28
N SER A 37 5.72 -4.18 16.15
CA SER A 37 5.35 -4.48 17.54
C SER A 37 3.87 -4.91 17.66
N GLU A 38 3.01 -4.43 16.77
CA GLU A 38 1.59 -4.78 16.72
C GLU A 38 1.27 -5.91 15.72
N LYS A 39 0.02 -6.40 15.60
CA LYS A 39 -0.31 -7.42 14.58
C LYS A 39 -0.57 -6.81 13.20
N MET A 40 -1.09 -5.59 13.12
CA MET A 40 -1.36 -4.88 11.86
C MET A 40 -1.52 -3.40 12.17
N ALA A 41 -0.67 -2.54 11.60
CA ALA A 41 -0.81 -1.08 11.71
C ALA A 41 -1.54 -0.51 10.49
N GLN A 42 -2.08 0.70 10.62
CA GLN A 42 -2.80 1.38 9.55
C GLN A 42 -2.33 2.84 9.41
N PHE A 43 -1.86 3.19 8.21
CA PHE A 43 -1.49 4.55 7.88
C PHE A 43 -2.57 5.21 7.00
N PRO A 44 -3.22 6.29 7.45
CA PRO A 44 -4.19 7.02 6.62
C PRO A 44 -3.47 7.72 5.47
N THR A 45 -4.03 7.65 4.26
CA THR A 45 -3.47 8.29 3.06
C THR A 45 -4.36 9.42 2.53
N ASP A 46 -4.93 10.22 3.43
CA ASP A 46 -5.86 11.31 3.15
C ASP A 46 -5.25 12.49 2.36
N SER A 47 -4.04 12.33 1.85
CA SER A 47 -3.40 13.22 0.90
C SER A 47 -4.04 13.11 -0.50
N ALA A 48 -4.06 14.21 -1.26
CA ALA A 48 -4.27 14.21 -2.72
C ALA A 48 -5.64 13.74 -3.29
N GLY A 49 -6.70 13.67 -2.48
CA GLY A 49 -8.07 13.51 -3.01
C GLY A 49 -8.44 12.10 -3.48
N ALA A 50 -7.63 11.09 -3.16
CA ALA A 50 -7.98 9.69 -3.28
C ALA A 50 -8.06 9.10 -1.87
N PRO A 51 -9.26 8.89 -1.29
CA PRO A 51 -9.38 8.40 0.07
C PRO A 51 -8.84 6.98 0.21
N GLY A 52 -8.39 6.63 1.42
CA GLY A 52 -7.93 5.29 1.73
C GLY A 52 -6.87 5.26 2.82
N TYR A 53 -6.29 4.08 2.97
CA TYR A 53 -5.23 3.83 3.93
C TYR A 53 -4.36 2.65 3.49
N ILE A 54 -3.16 2.60 4.04
CA ILE A 54 -2.22 1.49 3.88
C ILE A 54 -2.27 0.66 5.17
N ARG A 55 -2.72 -0.59 5.08
CA ARG A 55 -2.55 -1.58 6.14
C ARG A 55 -1.19 -2.22 6.01
N VAL A 56 -0.37 -2.16 7.06
CA VAL A 56 0.97 -2.73 7.06
C VAL A 56 0.92 -4.12 7.69
N ASP A 57 1.17 -5.13 6.87
CA ASP A 57 1.33 -6.52 7.29
C ASP A 57 2.82 -6.86 7.34
N SER A 58 3.39 -6.77 8.54
CA SER A 58 4.79 -7.10 8.82
C SER A 58 4.98 -8.56 9.26
N SER A 59 3.93 -9.38 9.25
CA SER A 59 4.02 -10.80 9.66
C SER A 59 5.05 -11.58 8.83
N ALA A 60 5.20 -11.25 7.54
CA ALA A 60 6.16 -11.88 6.64
C ALA A 60 7.63 -11.61 6.99
N ILE A 61 7.94 -10.50 7.68
CA ILE A 61 9.30 -10.25 8.19
C ILE A 61 9.47 -10.89 9.58
N LYS A 62 8.40 -10.93 10.39
CA LYS A 62 8.41 -11.56 11.72
C LYS A 62 8.53 -13.08 11.65
N GLU A 63 7.82 -13.69 10.70
CA GLU A 63 7.80 -15.14 10.54
C GLU A 63 8.89 -15.60 9.57
N LYS A 64 9.94 -16.20 10.16
CA LYS A 64 11.01 -17.02 9.58
C LYS A 64 12.22 -16.26 9.01
N GLY A 65 13.31 -16.24 9.79
CA GLY A 65 14.65 -16.62 9.27
C GLY A 65 15.44 -15.61 8.42
N TYR A 66 15.00 -14.37 8.24
CA TYR A 66 15.62 -13.44 7.29
C TYR A 66 16.46 -12.29 7.89
N GLY A 67 16.88 -12.39 9.15
CA GLY A 67 17.70 -11.36 9.82
C GLY A 67 16.88 -10.54 10.81
N SER A 68 17.48 -10.23 11.96
CA SER A 68 16.76 -9.65 13.10
C SER A 68 16.13 -8.29 12.74
N TRP A 69 15.06 -7.95 13.45
CA TRP A 69 14.48 -6.62 13.58
C TRP A 69 15.50 -5.49 13.43
N ASP A 70 16.65 -5.64 14.10
CA ASP A 70 17.72 -4.65 14.15
C ASP A 70 18.27 -4.31 12.76
N ASN A 71 18.37 -5.30 11.87
CA ASN A 71 18.85 -5.07 10.50
C ASN A 71 17.84 -4.28 9.65
N PHE A 72 16.53 -4.40 9.92
CA PHE A 72 15.53 -3.63 9.19
C PHE A 72 15.45 -2.19 9.72
N GLU A 73 15.45 -2.03 11.05
CA GLU A 73 15.45 -0.72 11.70
C GLU A 73 16.70 0.10 11.35
N GLU A 74 17.90 -0.49 11.40
CA GLU A 74 19.13 0.19 10.99
C GLU A 74 19.10 0.62 9.52
N ARG A 75 18.51 -0.20 8.64
CA ARG A 75 18.37 0.13 7.22
C ARG A 75 17.39 1.27 7.01
N GLU A 76 16.30 1.30 7.77
CA GLU A 76 15.36 2.40 7.74
C GLU A 76 15.97 3.69 8.28
N MET A 77 16.72 3.64 9.38
CA MET A 77 17.51 4.78 9.86
C MET A 77 18.53 5.27 8.83
N GLY A 78 18.97 4.38 7.92
CA GLY A 78 19.77 4.69 6.73
C GLY A 78 18.99 5.16 5.49
N GLY A 79 17.70 5.45 5.62
CA GLY A 79 16.84 6.02 4.58
C GLY A 79 16.27 5.02 3.57
N LEU A 80 15.95 3.79 3.99
CA LEU A 80 15.40 2.74 3.12
C LEU A 80 14.10 3.19 2.42
N PHE A 81 13.11 3.67 3.15
CA PHE A 81 11.85 4.16 2.58
C PHE A 81 12.04 5.40 1.69
N GLU A 82 12.92 6.34 2.08
CA GLU A 82 13.26 7.48 1.23
C GLU A 82 13.83 7.00 -0.12
N LYS A 83 14.77 6.06 -0.12
CA LYS A 83 15.33 5.46 -1.34
C LYS A 83 14.29 4.70 -2.15
N ALA A 84 13.36 3.99 -1.50
CA ALA A 84 12.25 3.31 -2.15
C ALA A 84 11.32 4.31 -2.84
N SER A 85 11.05 5.46 -2.22
CA SER A 85 10.23 6.54 -2.78
C SER A 85 10.83 7.12 -4.08
N TYR A 86 12.15 7.27 -4.19
CA TYR A 86 12.79 7.70 -5.45
C TYR A 86 12.63 6.66 -6.58
N GLY A 87 12.47 5.37 -6.24
CA GLY A 87 12.21 4.32 -7.23
C GLY A 87 10.81 4.38 -7.82
N PHE A 88 9.90 5.10 -7.17
CA PHE A 88 8.49 5.13 -7.49
C PHE A 88 8.19 5.83 -8.83
N SER A 89 8.82 6.97 -9.13
CA SER A 89 8.36 7.86 -10.21
C SER A 89 8.72 7.42 -11.64
N SER A 90 9.77 6.62 -11.85
CA SER A 90 10.27 6.33 -13.21
C SER A 90 10.02 4.90 -13.71
N ARG A 91 9.52 4.00 -12.85
CA ARG A 91 9.40 2.56 -13.16
C ARG A 91 8.19 1.86 -12.52
N THR A 92 7.14 2.59 -12.13
CA THR A 92 5.95 1.94 -11.57
C THR A 92 5.30 1.08 -12.65
N VAL A 93 5.32 -0.24 -12.43
CA VAL A 93 4.58 -1.23 -13.21
C VAL A 93 3.38 -1.67 -12.38
N PHE A 94 2.20 -1.56 -12.97
CA PHE A 94 0.97 -2.03 -12.37
C PHE A 94 0.70 -3.48 -12.77
N GLU A 95 0.30 -4.28 -11.79
CA GLU A 95 -0.06 -5.68 -11.96
C GLU A 95 -1.48 -5.94 -11.41
N GLY A 96 -2.03 -7.10 -11.76
CA GLY A 96 -3.36 -7.55 -11.33
C GLY A 96 -4.49 -7.15 -12.28
N ASP A 97 -5.66 -7.75 -12.09
CA ASP A 97 -6.81 -7.61 -13.00
C ASP A 97 -7.38 -6.17 -13.04
N LEU A 98 -7.11 -5.37 -12.01
CA LEU A 98 -7.56 -3.98 -11.87
C LEU A 98 -6.43 -2.99 -11.56
N ASN A 99 -5.19 -3.26 -12.00
CA ASN A 99 -4.00 -2.44 -11.69
C ASN A 99 -3.85 -2.16 -10.18
N GLU A 100 -4.21 -3.15 -9.36
CA GLU A 100 -4.34 -3.03 -7.91
C GLU A 100 -3.02 -3.26 -7.17
N LYS A 101 -1.95 -3.61 -7.89
CA LYS A 101 -0.69 -4.05 -7.31
C LYS A 101 0.49 -3.29 -7.88
N ILE A 102 1.40 -2.89 -7.00
CA ILE A 102 2.73 -2.41 -7.34
C ILE A 102 3.79 -3.12 -6.49
N VAL A 103 4.96 -3.32 -7.08
CA VAL A 103 6.12 -3.94 -6.41
C VAL A 103 7.32 -3.01 -6.55
N ILE A 104 7.94 -2.66 -5.43
CA ILE A 104 9.16 -1.85 -5.40
C ILE A 104 10.27 -2.73 -4.84
N LYS A 105 11.39 -2.81 -5.55
CA LYS A 105 12.59 -3.52 -5.12
C LYS A 105 13.71 -2.54 -4.83
N ARG A 106 14.22 -2.54 -3.60
CA ARG A 106 15.27 -1.61 -3.17
C ARG A 106 16.06 -2.18 -2.00
N ASP A 107 17.38 -2.02 -2.07
CA ASP A 107 18.34 -2.36 -1.00
C ASP A 107 18.14 -3.77 -0.41
N GLY A 108 17.80 -4.75 -1.26
CA GLY A 108 17.59 -6.15 -0.87
C GLY A 108 16.21 -6.46 -0.29
N TYR A 109 15.25 -5.53 -0.39
CA TYR A 109 13.87 -5.71 0.03
C TYR A 109 12.89 -5.53 -1.11
N GLU A 110 11.79 -6.28 -1.04
CA GLU A 110 10.61 -6.14 -1.87
C GLU A 110 9.47 -5.55 -1.03
N PHE A 111 8.96 -4.40 -1.46
CA PHE A 111 7.78 -3.73 -0.91
C PHE A 111 6.62 -3.95 -1.87
N LEU A 112 5.68 -4.79 -1.46
CA LEU A 112 4.50 -5.14 -2.22
C LEU A 112 3.31 -4.33 -1.67
N PHE A 113 2.75 -3.46 -2.49
CA PHE A 113 1.48 -2.80 -2.19
C PHE A 113 0.38 -3.42 -3.04
N HIS A 114 -0.71 -3.85 -2.41
CA HIS A 114 -1.84 -4.50 -3.07
C HIS A 114 -3.16 -3.98 -2.51
N ILE A 115 -3.95 -3.31 -3.34
CA ILE A 115 -5.35 -2.98 -3.00
C ILE A 115 -6.14 -4.29 -3.00
N ARG A 116 -6.65 -4.69 -1.83
CA ARG A 116 -7.44 -5.92 -1.67
C ARG A 116 -8.88 -5.67 -1.29
N GLU A 117 -9.15 -4.49 -0.75
CA GLU A 117 -10.48 -4.10 -0.27
C GLU A 117 -10.70 -2.63 -0.61
N TYR A 118 -11.96 -2.23 -0.61
CA TYR A 118 -12.42 -0.86 -0.79
C TYR A 118 -13.28 -0.47 0.39
N GLU A 119 -13.27 0.80 0.75
CA GLU A 119 -14.09 1.38 1.79
C GLU A 119 -15.17 2.26 1.13
N ARG A 120 -16.42 2.07 1.52
CA ARG A 120 -17.54 2.88 1.05
C ARG A 120 -17.59 4.22 1.77
N ASP A 121 -18.42 5.13 1.27
CA ASP A 121 -18.55 6.45 1.89
C ASP A 121 -19.35 6.41 3.22
N SER A 122 -19.51 7.58 3.82
CA SER A 122 -20.20 7.72 5.12
C SER A 122 -21.69 7.36 5.07
N ALA A 123 -22.34 7.40 3.90
CA ALA A 123 -23.74 6.95 3.77
C ALA A 123 -23.86 5.43 3.92
N HIS A 124 -22.75 4.72 3.80
CA HIS A 124 -22.60 3.28 3.97
C HIS A 124 -21.78 2.93 5.21
N GLU A 125 -21.66 3.86 6.18
CA GLU A 125 -20.96 3.64 7.45
C GLU A 125 -19.51 3.15 7.28
N PHE A 126 -18.84 3.52 6.18
CA PHE A 126 -17.48 3.07 5.86
C PHE A 126 -17.34 1.53 5.74
N GLU A 127 -18.38 0.89 5.19
CA GLU A 127 -18.39 -0.54 4.91
C GLU A 127 -17.18 -0.95 4.04
N ILE A 128 -16.51 -2.03 4.44
CA ILE A 128 -15.41 -2.63 3.68
C ILE A 128 -15.97 -3.68 2.73
N ILE A 129 -15.65 -3.54 1.44
CA ILE A 129 -16.09 -4.44 0.37
C ILE A 129 -14.91 -4.99 -0.42
N LYS A 130 -15.10 -6.14 -1.06
CA LYS A 130 -14.10 -6.80 -1.91
C LYS A 130 -14.22 -6.42 -3.39
N PRO A 131 -13.18 -6.68 -4.22
CA PRO A 131 -13.22 -6.40 -5.65
C PRO A 131 -14.42 -7.00 -6.38
N GLU A 132 -14.85 -8.21 -6.01
CA GLU A 132 -16.01 -8.88 -6.60
C GLU A 132 -17.36 -8.19 -6.30
N GLU A 133 -17.41 -7.33 -5.29
CA GLU A 133 -18.61 -6.60 -4.88
C GLU A 133 -18.72 -5.23 -5.57
N LEU A 134 -17.66 -4.79 -6.28
CA LEU A 134 -17.61 -3.50 -6.96
C LEU A 134 -18.72 -3.31 -7.98
N ASP A 135 -19.21 -4.39 -8.62
CA ASP A 135 -20.29 -4.30 -9.60
C ASP A 135 -21.59 -3.75 -8.99
N SER A 136 -21.80 -3.95 -7.69
CA SER A 136 -22.98 -3.48 -6.96
C SER A 136 -22.94 -2.00 -6.54
N VAL A 137 -21.75 -1.38 -6.58
CA VAL A 137 -21.53 0.01 -6.14
C VAL A 137 -22.10 1.04 -7.17
N PRO A 138 -22.80 2.10 -6.75
CA PRO A 138 -23.20 3.21 -7.63
C PRO A 138 -22.04 3.89 -8.36
N GLU A 139 -22.19 4.28 -9.64
CA GLU A 139 -21.10 4.84 -10.47
C GLU A 139 -20.49 6.16 -9.97
N GLY A 140 -21.22 6.88 -9.12
CA GLY A 140 -20.82 8.17 -8.54
C GLY A 140 -20.23 8.09 -7.14
N GLU A 141 -20.23 6.91 -6.51
CA GLU A 141 -19.67 6.75 -5.17
C GLU A 141 -18.14 6.81 -5.21
N VAL A 142 -17.56 7.59 -4.30
CA VAL A 142 -16.10 7.70 -4.15
C VAL A 142 -15.65 6.65 -3.14
N LEU A 143 -14.86 5.69 -3.61
CA LEU A 143 -14.37 4.59 -2.77
C LEU A 143 -13.01 4.91 -2.15
N GLY A 144 -12.88 4.64 -0.86
CA GLY A 144 -11.59 4.49 -0.20
C GLY A 144 -10.88 3.23 -0.68
N ARG A 145 -9.54 3.27 -0.81
CA ARG A 145 -8.73 2.09 -1.15
C ARG A 145 -8.03 1.55 0.08
N VAL A 146 -8.06 0.23 0.25
CA VAL A 146 -7.33 -0.47 1.31
C VAL A 146 -6.14 -1.20 0.68
N ALA A 147 -4.98 -0.53 0.70
CA ALA A 147 -3.74 -1.12 0.22
C ALA A 147 -3.04 -1.87 1.34
N TYR A 148 -2.69 -3.12 1.09
CA TYR A 148 -1.88 -3.93 1.98
C TYR A 148 -0.41 -3.80 1.58
N LEU A 149 0.42 -3.37 2.53
CA LEU A 149 1.87 -3.40 2.40
C LEU A 149 2.39 -4.72 2.99
N THR A 150 2.96 -5.57 2.14
CA THR A 150 3.79 -6.69 2.54
C THR A 150 5.24 -6.35 2.23
N ILE A 151 6.11 -6.49 3.23
CA ILE A 151 7.55 -6.29 3.06
C ILE A 151 8.23 -7.64 3.26
N LYS A 152 9.20 -7.96 2.42
CA LYS A 152 10.01 -9.19 2.54
C LYS A 152 11.40 -8.96 1.93
N PRO A 153 12.40 -9.77 2.28
CA PRO A 153 13.67 -9.76 1.57
C PRO A 153 13.49 -10.15 0.11
N GLU A 154 14.35 -9.61 -0.76
CA GLU A 154 14.42 -10.03 -2.15
C GLU A 154 14.98 -11.46 -2.22
N ALA A 155 14.29 -12.34 -2.96
CA ALA A 155 14.78 -13.70 -3.19
C ALA A 155 16.05 -13.64 -4.06
N THR A 156 17.15 -14.22 -3.57
CA THR A 156 18.40 -14.43 -4.32
C THR A 156 18.26 -15.45 -5.43
#